data_AF-A0AAN9UXQ5-F1
#
_entry.id   AF-A0AAN9UXQ5-F1
#
_cell.length_a   1.000
_cell.length_b   1.000
_cell.length_c   1.000
_cell.angle_alpha   90.00
_cell.angle_beta   90.00
_cell.angle_gamma   90.00
#
_symmetry.space_group_name_H-M   'P 1'
#
loop_
_entity.id
_entity.type
_entity.pdbx_description
1 polymer ?
#
loop_
_entity_poly.entity_id
_entity_poly.type
_entity_poly.pdbx_seq_one_letter_code
_entity_poly.pdbx_strand_id
1 'polypeptide(L)'
;MITPTQAPFALHAVVETAAALSFIFTPEKQLPACSPAARLILRQYGGLLLSSSAVCLAVLLLEPAEPGFGNSSSTTCRWIAAALGTYHVWPCYRAYARLRIANVGGRGLTSPEKEEENKTDSSSTLGGPVAHLAVHLICLGGFACAFAFGDWSQ
;
A
#
# COMPACT_ATOMS: atom_id res chain seq x y z
N MET A 1 -11.94 -6.19 -19.35
CA MET A 1 -12.47 -6.46 -18.00
C MET A 1 -11.28 -6.79 -17.10
N ILE A 2 -11.28 -6.40 -15.81
CA ILE A 2 -10.19 -6.74 -14.88
C ILE A 2 -10.40 -8.18 -14.40
N THR A 3 -9.39 -9.04 -14.53
CA THR A 3 -9.45 -10.43 -14.03
C THR A 3 -9.18 -10.50 -12.52
N PRO A 4 -9.53 -11.60 -11.83
CA PRO A 4 -9.19 -11.78 -10.42
C PRO A 4 -7.68 -11.67 -10.11
N THR A 5 -6.81 -12.08 -11.04
CA THR A 5 -5.35 -11.98 -10.89
C THR A 5 -4.82 -10.56 -11.13
N GLN A 6 -5.55 -9.75 -11.89
CA GLN A 6 -5.26 -8.33 -12.11
C GLN A 6 -5.83 -7.42 -11.02
N ALA A 7 -6.85 -7.88 -10.27
CA ALA A 7 -7.50 -7.09 -9.22
C ALA A 7 -6.53 -6.51 -8.15
N PRO A 8 -5.51 -7.25 -7.66
CA PRO A 8 -4.54 -6.70 -6.71
C PRO A 8 -3.71 -5.54 -7.30
N PHE A 9 -3.38 -5.59 -8.59
CA PHE A 9 -2.67 -4.51 -9.28
C PHE A 9 -3.55 -3.26 -9.40
N ALA A 10 -4.84 -3.43 -9.71
CA ALA A 10 -5.79 -2.32 -9.76
C ALA A 10 -5.97 -1.67 -8.38
N LEU A 11 -6.14 -2.48 -7.34
CA LEU A 11 -6.24 -1.99 -5.97
C LEU A 11 -4.99 -1.23 -5.54
N HIS A 12 -3.79 -1.81 -5.78
CA HIS A 12 -2.51 -1.16 -5.48
C HIS A 12 -2.39 0.17 -6.21
N ALA A 13 -2.65 0.22 -7.53
CA ALA A 13 -2.55 1.44 -8.31
C ALA A 13 -3.44 2.57 -7.76
N VAL A 14 -4.68 2.27 -7.36
CA VAL A 14 -5.61 3.28 -6.82
C VAL A 14 -5.16 3.77 -5.44
N VAL A 15 -4.91 2.84 -4.52
CA VAL A 15 -4.59 3.17 -3.12
C VAL A 15 -3.23 3.86 -3.03
N GLU A 16 -2.21 3.32 -3.69
CA GLU A 16 -0.85 3.83 -3.60
C GLU A 16 -0.68 5.11 -4.42
N THR A 17 -1.47 5.36 -5.47
CA THR A 17 -1.47 6.68 -6.12
C THR A 17 -1.94 7.77 -5.14
N ALA A 18 -3.04 7.54 -4.42
CA ALA A 18 -3.51 8.51 -3.43
C ALA A 18 -2.48 8.74 -2.31
N ALA A 19 -1.85 7.66 -1.82
CA ALA A 19 -0.79 7.75 -0.84
C ALA A 19 0.43 8.51 -1.38
N ALA A 20 0.89 8.17 -2.59
CA ALA A 20 2.03 8.79 -3.25
C ALA A 20 1.87 10.30 -3.41
N LEU A 21 0.70 10.74 -3.88
CA LEU A 21 0.36 12.16 -3.99
C LEU A 21 0.44 12.85 -2.62
N SER A 22 0.00 12.18 -1.54
CA SER A 22 0.14 12.72 -0.19
C SER A 22 1.59 12.83 0.27
N PHE A 23 2.45 11.85 -0.03
CA PHE A 23 3.89 11.90 0.27
C PHE A 23 4.62 13.00 -0.52
N ILE A 24 4.21 13.25 -1.77
CA ILE A 24 4.83 14.25 -2.65
C ILE A 24 4.41 15.67 -2.26
N PHE A 25 3.10 15.89 -2.15
CA PHE A 25 2.53 17.24 -2.02
C PHE A 25 2.29 17.67 -0.57
N THR A 26 2.15 16.72 0.36
CA THR A 26 1.86 17.00 1.78
C THR A 26 2.72 16.16 2.74
N PRO A 27 4.06 16.19 2.63
CA PRO A 27 4.94 15.35 3.45
C PRO A 27 4.80 15.61 4.96
N GLU A 28 4.38 16.81 5.38
CA GLU A 28 4.18 17.13 6.81
C GLU A 28 3.04 16.33 7.43
N LYS A 29 2.06 15.90 6.63
CA LYS A 29 0.96 15.03 7.10
C LYS A 29 1.42 13.58 7.36
N GLN A 30 2.50 13.17 6.69
CA GLN A 30 3.09 11.83 6.84
C GLN A 30 4.04 11.75 8.04
N LEU A 31 4.77 12.84 8.29
CA LEU A 31 5.66 13.00 9.44
C LEU A 31 5.62 14.46 9.94
N PRO A 32 4.86 14.74 11.02
CA PRO A 32 4.82 16.07 11.63
C PRO A 32 6.20 16.52 12.09
N ALA A 33 6.45 17.83 12.03
CA ALA A 33 7.72 18.45 12.45
C ALA A 33 8.99 17.85 11.80
N CYS A 34 8.88 17.31 10.59
CA CYS A 34 10.02 16.69 9.90
C CYS A 34 11.04 17.73 9.38
N SER A 35 12.32 17.37 9.46
CA SER A 35 13.41 18.21 8.96
C SER A 35 13.33 18.39 7.42
N PRO A 36 13.99 19.42 6.85
CA PRO A 36 14.03 19.59 5.39
C PRO A 36 14.55 18.34 4.65
N ALA A 37 15.55 17.65 5.19
CA ALA A 37 16.08 16.40 4.62
C ALA A 37 15.04 15.27 4.66
N ALA A 38 14.30 15.13 5.78
CA ALA A 38 13.23 14.13 5.89
C ALA A 38 12.10 14.39 4.88
N ARG A 39 11.75 15.65 4.59
CA ARG A 39 10.77 15.98 3.53
C ARG A 39 11.21 15.52 2.15
N LEU A 40 12.50 15.65 1.82
CA LEU A 40 13.02 15.17 0.53
C LEU A 40 12.93 13.65 0.43
N ILE A 41 13.24 12.92 1.52
CA ILE A 41 13.10 11.46 1.59
C ILE A 41 11.63 11.06 1.41
N LEU A 42 10.69 11.75 2.06
CA LEU A 42 9.26 11.48 1.92
C LEU A 42 8.77 11.70 0.48
N ARG A 43 9.22 12.76 -0.18
CA ARG A 43 8.89 13.02 -1.59
C ARG A 43 9.47 11.97 -2.52
N GLN A 44 10.72 11.56 -2.31
CA GLN A 44 11.34 10.46 -3.06
C GLN A 44 10.57 9.15 -2.85
N TYR A 45 10.14 8.87 -1.62
CA TYR A 45 9.30 7.72 -1.33
C TYR A 45 7.94 7.80 -2.04
N GLY A 46 7.32 8.97 -2.10
CA GLY A 46 6.13 9.18 -2.92
C GLY A 46 6.37 8.96 -4.43
N GLY A 47 7.51 9.39 -4.96
CA GLY A 47 7.91 9.07 -6.33
C GLY A 47 8.07 7.57 -6.58
N LEU A 48 8.64 6.84 -5.61
CA LEU A 48 8.75 5.38 -5.67
C LEU A 48 7.37 4.70 -5.69
N LEU A 49 6.41 5.18 -4.90
CA LEU A 49 5.01 4.71 -4.90
C LEU A 49 4.30 4.98 -6.23
N LEU A 50 4.53 6.15 -6.85
CA LEU A 50 4.01 6.41 -8.21
C LEU A 50 4.63 5.45 -9.23
N SER A 51 5.92 5.14 -9.09
CA SER A 51 6.60 4.18 -9.97
C SER A 51 6.02 2.77 -9.83
N SER A 52 5.74 2.29 -8.62
CA SER A 52 5.08 1.00 -8.44
C SER A 52 3.64 0.99 -8.98
N SER A 53 2.93 2.12 -8.86
CA SER A 53 1.61 2.30 -9.47
C SER A 53 1.68 2.27 -11.01
N ALA A 54 2.70 2.87 -11.61
CA ALA A 54 2.93 2.82 -13.06
C ALA A 54 3.22 1.38 -13.55
N VAL A 55 3.96 0.59 -12.78
CA VAL A 55 4.14 -0.86 -13.06
C VAL A 55 2.81 -1.59 -13.03
N CYS A 56 1.95 -1.31 -12.05
CA CYS A 56 0.60 -1.89 -11.99
C CYS A 56 -0.26 -1.49 -13.19
N LEU A 57 -0.22 -0.22 -13.62
CA LEU A 57 -0.92 0.24 -14.81
C LEU A 57 -0.38 -0.43 -16.08
N ALA A 58 0.93 -0.64 -16.19
CA ALA A 58 1.52 -1.37 -17.31
C ALA A 58 0.97 -2.81 -17.37
N VAL A 59 0.91 -3.51 -16.23
CA VAL A 59 0.29 -4.85 -16.17
C VAL A 59 -1.19 -4.81 -16.58
N LEU A 60 -1.96 -3.82 -16.11
CA LEU A 60 -3.39 -3.73 -16.41
C LEU A 60 -3.71 -3.36 -17.86
N LEU A 61 -2.86 -2.56 -18.51
CA LEU A 61 -3.08 -2.05 -19.86
C LEU A 61 -2.44 -2.91 -20.95
N LEU A 62 -1.34 -3.59 -20.63
CA LEU A 62 -0.56 -4.37 -21.59
C LEU A 62 -0.84 -5.86 -21.50
N GLU A 63 -1.35 -6.37 -20.38
CA GLU A 63 -1.71 -7.78 -20.26
C GLU A 63 -3.16 -8.01 -20.72
N PRO A 64 -3.39 -8.78 -21.79
CA PRO A 64 -4.73 -9.12 -22.25
C PRO A 64 -5.52 -9.79 -21.13
N ALA A 65 -6.77 -9.37 -20.93
CA ALA A 65 -7.69 -10.03 -20.00
C ALA A 65 -8.18 -11.40 -20.52
N GLU A 66 -7.85 -11.76 -21.77
CA GLU A 66 -8.34 -12.96 -22.44
C GLU A 66 -7.38 -14.14 -22.25
N PRO A 67 -7.89 -15.31 -21.83
CA PRO A 67 -7.08 -16.52 -21.69
C PRO A 67 -6.74 -17.08 -23.07
N GLY A 68 -5.50 -16.95 -23.52
CA GLY A 68 -5.03 -17.66 -24.72
C GLY A 68 -4.00 -16.99 -25.62
N PHE A 69 -3.39 -15.85 -25.25
CA PHE A 69 -2.30 -15.26 -26.04
C PHE A 69 -0.98 -15.31 -25.26
N GLY A 70 -0.08 -16.18 -25.71
CA GLY A 70 0.98 -16.72 -24.88
C GLY A 70 2.23 -15.86 -24.62
N ASN A 71 2.88 -16.27 -23.54
CA ASN A 71 4.30 -16.62 -23.47
C ASN A 71 5.38 -15.52 -23.43
N SER A 72 5.38 -14.74 -22.34
CA SER A 72 6.55 -14.23 -21.57
C SER A 72 6.08 -13.25 -20.48
N SER A 73 4.98 -12.55 -20.77
CA SER A 73 4.36 -11.55 -19.90
C SER A 73 3.73 -12.14 -18.64
N SER A 74 3.18 -13.36 -18.72
CA SER A 74 2.51 -14.02 -17.60
C SER A 74 3.46 -14.41 -16.45
N THR A 75 4.63 -14.97 -16.76
CA THR A 75 5.68 -15.27 -15.76
C THR A 75 6.27 -13.98 -15.19
N THR A 76 6.41 -12.94 -16.01
CA THR A 76 6.86 -11.62 -15.54
C THR A 76 5.86 -11.03 -14.55
N CYS A 77 4.56 -11.07 -14.87
CA CYS A 77 3.49 -10.60 -13.98
C CYS A 77 3.48 -11.32 -12.64
N ARG A 78 3.77 -12.63 -12.59
CA ARG A 78 3.96 -13.38 -11.34
C ARG A 78 5.04 -12.78 -10.46
N TRP A 79 6.22 -12.53 -11.04
CA TRP A 79 7.34 -12.00 -10.30
C TRP A 79 7.13 -10.54 -9.89
N ILE A 80 6.43 -9.76 -10.70
CA ILE A 80 5.97 -8.42 -10.32
C ILE A 80 5.00 -8.54 -9.13
N ALA A 81 4.02 -9.45 -9.17
CA ALA A 81 3.11 -9.68 -8.04
C ALA A 81 3.88 -10.08 -6.77
N ALA A 82 4.86 -10.98 -6.88
CA ALA A 82 5.71 -11.36 -5.75
C ALA A 82 6.48 -10.16 -5.20
N ALA A 83 7.10 -9.35 -6.06
CA ALA A 83 7.84 -8.16 -5.66
C ALA A 83 6.94 -7.13 -4.95
N LEU A 84 5.78 -6.80 -5.53
CA LEU A 84 4.80 -5.90 -4.91
C LEU A 84 4.21 -6.48 -3.61
N GLY A 85 4.03 -7.79 -3.54
CA GLY A 85 3.68 -8.48 -2.30
C GLY A 85 4.73 -8.28 -1.20
N THR A 86 6.01 -8.48 -1.51
CA THR A 86 7.10 -8.28 -0.52
C THR A 86 7.19 -6.83 -0.04
N TYR A 87 6.88 -5.86 -0.91
CA TYR A 87 6.79 -4.45 -0.52
C TYR A 87 5.78 -4.25 0.62
N HIS A 88 4.61 -4.88 0.57
CA HIS A 88 3.55 -4.72 1.58
C HIS A 88 3.86 -5.35 2.94
N VAL A 89 4.91 -6.18 3.06
CA VAL A 89 5.37 -6.69 4.36
C VAL A 89 5.84 -5.54 5.26
N TRP A 90 6.53 -4.53 4.72
CA TRP A 90 7.09 -3.45 5.53
C TRP A 90 6.05 -2.47 6.07
N PRO A 91 5.07 -1.99 5.28
CA PRO A 91 3.95 -1.24 5.81
C PRO A 91 3.12 -2.02 6.84
N CYS A 92 2.90 -3.33 6.64
CA CYS A 92 2.25 -4.20 7.62
C CYS A 92 3.03 -4.23 8.95
N TYR A 93 4.34 -4.48 8.88
CA TYR A 93 5.21 -4.47 10.06
C TYR A 93 5.18 -3.11 10.77
N ARG A 94 5.29 -2.01 10.03
CA ARG A 94 5.23 -0.65 10.56
C ARG A 94 3.91 -0.38 11.30
N ALA A 95 2.78 -0.77 10.71
CA ALA A 95 1.45 -0.58 11.33
C ALA A 95 1.28 -1.45 12.58
N TYR A 96 1.72 -2.72 12.52
CA TYR A 96 1.72 -3.63 13.67
C TYR A 96 2.59 -3.11 14.83
N ALA A 97 3.81 -2.63 14.54
CA ALA A 97 4.69 -2.05 15.55
C ALA A 97 4.05 -0.84 16.26
N ARG A 98 3.37 0.04 15.50
CA ARG A 98 2.62 1.17 16.08
C ARG A 98 1.48 0.72 16.98
N LEU A 99 0.71 -0.29 16.57
CA LEU A 99 -0.37 -0.86 17.39
C LEU A 99 0.16 -1.50 18.68
N ARG A 100 1.29 -2.21 18.61
CA ARG A 100 1.94 -2.81 19.79
C ARG A 100 2.40 -1.74 20.77
N ILE A 101 3.03 -0.67 20.31
CA ILE A 101 3.46 0.44 21.17
C ILE A 101 2.25 1.12 21.82
N ALA A 102 1.17 1.36 21.07
CA ALA A 102 -0.07 1.95 21.60
C ALA A 102 -0.71 1.08 22.70
N ASN A 103 -0.70 -0.25 22.51
CA ASN A 103 -1.25 -1.21 23.48
C ASN A 103 -0.37 -1.36 24.74
N VAL A 104 0.97 -1.29 24.60
CA VAL A 104 1.91 -1.37 25.74
C VAL A 104 1.92 -0.07 26.55
N GLY A 105 1.65 1.08 25.93
CA GLY A 105 1.52 2.38 26.59
C GLY A 105 0.23 2.59 27.40
N GLY A 106 -0.58 1.56 27.62
CA GLY A 106 -1.75 1.63 28.51
C GLY A 106 -2.96 2.42 27.97
N ARG A 107 -3.04 2.72 26.67
CA ARG A 107 -4.28 3.18 26.04
C ARG A 107 -5.02 2.00 25.42
N GLY A 108 -5.63 1.23 26.30
CA GLY A 108 -6.62 0.22 25.94
C GLY A 108 -7.80 0.85 25.20
N LEU A 109 -8.40 0.01 24.35
CA LEU A 109 -9.71 0.21 23.75
C LEU A 109 -10.69 0.80 24.80
N THR A 110 -11.35 1.91 24.47
CA THR A 110 -12.43 2.64 25.20
C THR A 110 -12.03 3.75 26.20
N SER A 111 -12.28 5.01 25.79
CA SER A 111 -12.93 6.05 26.60
C SER A 111 -13.39 7.18 25.67
N PRO A 112 -14.70 7.49 25.53
CA PRO A 112 -15.20 8.54 24.63
C PRO A 112 -14.94 9.98 25.12
N GLU A 113 -14.39 10.18 26.31
CA GLU A 113 -14.34 11.50 26.97
C GLU A 113 -13.02 12.28 26.83
N LYS A 114 -12.10 11.85 25.96
CA LYS A 114 -10.85 12.60 25.69
C LYS A 114 -10.61 12.86 24.21
N GLU A 115 -11.67 13.10 23.44
CA GLU A 115 -11.60 13.47 22.02
C GLU A 115 -11.42 14.97 21.75
N GLU A 116 -11.55 15.85 22.75
CA GLU A 116 -11.50 17.31 22.49
C GLU A 116 -10.12 17.95 22.65
N GLU A 117 -9.23 17.43 23.52
CA GLU A 117 -7.99 18.15 23.86
C GLU A 117 -6.72 17.64 23.16
N ASN A 118 -6.83 16.60 22.33
CA ASN A 118 -5.68 16.03 21.59
C ASN A 118 -5.97 15.87 20.09
N LYS A 119 -6.86 16.72 19.57
CA LYS A 119 -7.32 16.70 18.18
C LYS A 119 -6.37 17.42 17.21
N THR A 120 -5.28 17.99 17.71
CA THR A 120 -4.35 18.80 16.91
C THR A 120 -3.15 18.04 16.34
N ASP A 121 -2.73 16.90 16.92
CA ASP A 121 -1.43 16.30 16.56
C ASP A 121 -1.45 14.83 16.09
N SER A 122 -2.63 14.23 15.87
CA SER A 122 -2.71 12.99 15.08
C SER A 122 -3.14 13.34 13.66
N SER A 123 -2.18 13.82 12.86
CA SER A 123 -2.36 14.05 11.44
C SER A 123 -2.88 12.76 10.79
N SER A 124 -4.16 12.77 10.47
CA SER A 124 -4.92 11.62 10.00
C SER A 124 -4.45 11.21 8.61
N THR A 125 -3.46 10.32 8.56
CA THR A 125 -3.31 9.43 7.41
C THR A 125 -4.63 8.64 7.34
N LEU A 126 -5.35 8.74 6.21
CA LEU A 126 -6.69 8.20 5.99
C LEU A 126 -6.89 6.83 6.68
N GLY A 127 -7.79 6.73 7.66
CA GLY A 127 -8.23 5.46 8.27
C GLY A 127 -7.51 4.96 9.54
N GLY A 128 -6.45 5.63 10.01
CA GLY A 128 -5.75 5.23 11.25
C GLY A 128 -4.97 3.90 11.16
N PRO A 129 -4.24 3.49 12.21
CA PRO A 129 -3.29 2.36 12.13
C PRO A 129 -3.93 1.00 11.79
N VAL A 130 -5.18 0.77 12.21
CA VAL A 130 -5.90 -0.49 11.95
C VAL A 130 -6.34 -0.58 10.49
N ALA A 131 -6.98 0.45 9.93
CA ALA A 131 -7.39 0.42 8.52
C ALA A 131 -6.18 0.35 7.59
N HIS A 132 -5.11 1.08 7.92
CA HIS A 132 -3.85 1.03 7.19
C HIS A 132 -3.24 -0.39 7.17
N LEU A 133 -3.26 -1.09 8.31
CA LEU A 133 -2.85 -2.50 8.38
C LEU A 133 -3.77 -3.39 7.53
N ALA A 134 -5.09 -3.22 7.64
CA ALA A 134 -6.06 -4.03 6.89
C ALA A 134 -5.87 -3.87 5.37
N VAL A 135 -5.72 -2.64 4.86
CA VAL A 135 -5.49 -2.38 3.43
C VAL A 135 -4.21 -3.05 2.95
N HIS A 136 -3.11 -2.94 3.69
CA HIS A 136 -1.86 -3.61 3.28
C HIS A 136 -1.91 -5.13 3.39
N LEU A 137 -2.66 -5.69 4.35
CA LEU A 137 -2.89 -7.14 4.41
C LEU A 137 -3.75 -7.62 3.23
N ILE A 138 -4.75 -6.84 2.81
CA ILE A 138 -5.55 -7.14 1.61
C ILE A 138 -4.66 -7.11 0.37
N CYS A 139 -3.82 -6.08 0.19
CA CYS A 139 -2.89 -6.03 -0.94
C CYS A 139 -1.87 -7.17 -0.90
N LEU A 140 -1.29 -7.46 0.27
CA LEU A 140 -0.34 -8.57 0.47
C LEU A 140 -0.98 -9.92 0.12
N GLY A 141 -2.17 -10.20 0.67
CA GLY A 141 -2.92 -11.42 0.38
C GLY A 141 -3.32 -11.51 -1.08
N GLY A 142 -3.78 -10.41 -1.68
CA GLY A 142 -4.13 -10.33 -3.10
C GLY A 142 -2.94 -10.67 -4.01
N PHE A 143 -1.78 -10.06 -3.78
CA PHE A 143 -0.58 -10.35 -4.55
C PHE A 143 -0.02 -11.75 -4.31
N ALA A 144 -0.10 -12.26 -3.08
CA ALA A 144 0.28 -13.64 -2.78
C ALA A 144 -0.62 -14.65 -3.51
N CYS A 145 -1.94 -14.42 -3.52
CA CYS A 145 -2.89 -15.23 -4.29
C CYS A 145 -2.63 -15.13 -5.80
N ALA A 146 -2.39 -13.92 -6.32
CA ALA A 146 -2.04 -13.73 -7.73
C ALA A 146 -0.77 -14.50 -8.09
N PHE A 147 0.28 -14.45 -7.25
CA PHE A 147 1.51 -15.22 -7.46
C PHE A 147 1.30 -16.74 -7.43
N ALA A 148 0.54 -17.24 -6.44
CA ALA A 148 0.40 -18.66 -6.16
C ALA A 148 -0.62 -19.37 -7.07
N PHE A 149 -1.72 -18.69 -7.39
CA PHE A 149 -2.89 -19.29 -8.05
C PHE A 149 -3.26 -18.62 -9.36
N GLY A 150 -2.55 -17.57 -9.79
CA GLY A 150 -2.81 -17.04 -11.11
C GLY A 150 -2.47 -18.08 -12.16
N ASP A 151 -3.42 -18.34 -13.06
CA ASP A 151 -3.17 -19.17 -14.23
C ASP A 151 -2.39 -18.34 -15.25
N TRP A 152 -1.10 -18.22 -14.97
CA TRP A 152 -0.14 -17.51 -15.80
C TRP A 152 0.43 -18.43 -16.89
N SER A 153 -0.20 -19.58 -17.14
CA SER A 153 0.27 -20.60 -18.08
C SER A 153 -0.69 -20.73 -19.26
N GLN A 154 -0.30 -20.13 -20.39
CA GLN A 154 -0.56 -20.62 -21.75
C GLN A 154 0.63 -20.24 -22.63
#